data_AF-A0A0C4E824-F1
#
_entry.id   AF-A0A0C4E824-F1
#
_cell.length_a   1.000
_cell.length_b   1.000
_cell.length_c   1.000
_cell.angle_alpha   90.00
_cell.angle_beta   90.00
_cell.angle_gamma   90.00
#
_symmetry.space_group_name_H-M   'P 1'
#
loop_
_entity.id
_entity.type
_entity.pdbx_description
1 polymer ?
#
loop_
_entity_poly.entity_id
_entity_poly.type
_entity_poly.pdbx_seq_one_letter_code
_entity_poly.pdbx_strand_id
1 'polypeptide(L)' 'MQRNVEAAAFGSGQWQCVGRTIAFMELHKVVFELFRHFDLQLARPLKPCDVTSYGVFLESNLMVKVTEAVKE' A
#
# COMPACT_ATOMS: atom_id res chain seq x y z
N MET A 1 17.52 5.23 -1.97
CA MET A 1 16.29 4.42 -2.01
C MET A 1 16.41 3.47 -3.21
N GLN A 2 16.60 2.17 -2.98
CA GLN A 2 17.10 1.20 -3.97
C GLN A 2 16.16 1.01 -5.17
N ARG A 3 16.74 1.11 -6.38
CA ARG A 3 16.14 0.89 -7.72
C ARG A 3 15.69 -0.57 -8.00
N ASN A 4 15.61 -1.43 -6.99
CA ASN A 4 15.53 -2.88 -7.19
C ASN A 4 14.12 -3.44 -6.95
N VAL A 5 13.27 -2.71 -6.24
CA VAL A 5 11.91 -3.17 -5.86
C VAL A 5 10.94 -3.08 -7.05
N GLU A 6 11.13 -2.07 -7.91
CA GLU A 6 10.32 -1.87 -9.11
C GLU A 6 10.46 -3.02 -10.12
N ALA A 7 11.67 -3.56 -10.30
CA ALA A 7 11.91 -4.70 -11.17
C ALA A 7 11.33 -6.00 -10.60
N ALA A 8 11.33 -6.14 -9.27
CA ALA A 8 10.75 -7.31 -8.59
C ALA A 8 9.21 -7.30 -8.59
N ALA A 9 8.60 -6.11 -8.45
CA ALA A 9 7.14 -5.97 -8.38
C ALA A 9 6.46 -5.82 -9.76
N PHE A 10 7.10 -5.13 -10.70
CA PHE A 10 6.54 -4.80 -12.01
C PHE A 10 7.30 -5.43 -13.18
N GLY A 11 8.28 -6.29 -12.93
CA GLY A 11 9.11 -6.90 -13.97
C GLY A 11 10.09 -5.91 -14.60
N SER A 12 10.85 -6.39 -15.59
CA SER A 12 11.86 -5.58 -16.30
C SER A 12 11.89 -5.92 -17.79
N GLY A 13 12.33 -4.96 -18.61
CA GLY A 13 12.50 -5.16 -20.05
C GLY A 13 11.18 -5.27 -20.81
N GLN A 14 11.05 -6.28 -21.67
CA GLN A 14 9.86 -6.52 -22.50
C GLN A 14 8.65 -7.02 -21.70
N TRP A 15 8.87 -7.60 -20.52
CA TRP A 15 7.83 -8.15 -19.64
C TRP A 15 7.47 -7.20 -18.49
N GLN A 16 7.74 -5.90 -18.66
CA GLN A 16 7.37 -4.90 -17.66
C GLN A 16 5.85 -4.70 -17.64
N CYS A 17 5.30 -4.48 -16.45
CA CYS A 17 3.89 -4.16 -16.27
C CYS A 17 3.55 -2.85 -17.01
N VAL A 18 2.67 -2.95 -18.01
CA VAL A 18 2.17 -1.79 -18.78
C VAL A 18 1.47 -0.78 -17.86
N GLY A 19 0.83 -1.25 -16.79
CA GLY A 19 0.12 -0.44 -15.80
C GLY A 19 1.02 0.23 -14.75
N ARG A 20 2.35 0.09 -14.83
CA ARG A 20 3.28 0.63 -13.81
C ARG A 20 2.99 2.09 -13.45
N THR A 21 2.83 2.95 -14.45
CA THR A 21 2.59 4.39 -14.23
C THR A 21 1.25 4.66 -13.57
N ILE A 22 0.22 3.89 -13.92
CA ILE A 22 -1.12 4.03 -13.33
C ILE A 22 -1.09 3.58 -11.87
N ALA A 23 -0.47 2.43 -11.57
CA ALA A 23 -0.31 1.93 -10.21
C ALA A 23 0.42 2.96 -9.31
N PHE A 24 1.50 3.56 -9.80
CA PHE A 24 2.19 4.61 -9.05
C PHE A 24 1.33 5.87 -8.87
N MET A 25 0.56 6.27 -9.88
CA MET A 25 -0.33 7.42 -9.77
C MET A 25 -1.40 7.21 -8.70
N GLU A 26 -2.02 6.03 -8.67
CA GLU A 26 -3.03 5.67 -7.67
C GLU A 26 -2.42 5.63 -6.27
N LEU A 27 -1.28 4.95 -6.10
CA LEU A 27 -0.59 4.89 -4.81
C LEU A 27 -0.23 6.27 -4.29
N HIS A 28 0.32 7.15 -5.12
CA HIS A 28 0.69 8.50 -4.68
C HIS A 28 -0.52 9.35 -4.28
N LYS A 29 -1.63 9.25 -5.00
CA LYS A 29 -2.85 10.02 -4.68
C LYS A 29 -3.54 9.47 -3.44
N VAL A 30 -3.76 8.14 -3.39
CA VAL A 30 -4.50 7.50 -2.31
C VAL A 30 -3.76 7.62 -0.99
N VAL A 31 -2.45 7.34 -0.96
CA VAL A 31 -1.66 7.42 0.27
C VAL A 31 -1.65 8.85 0.82
N PHE A 32 -1.49 9.85 -0.05
CA PHE A 32 -1.49 11.26 0.36
C PHE A 32 -2.85 11.70 0.93
N GLU A 33 -3.94 11.42 0.21
CA GLU A 33 -5.29 11.82 0.63
C GLU A 33 -5.71 11.09 1.92
N LEU A 34 -5.37 9.80 2.08
CA LEU A 34 -5.67 9.04 3.29
C LEU A 34 -5.02 9.67 4.53
N PHE A 35 -3.72 9.97 4.50
CA PHE A 35 -3.02 10.56 5.64
C PHE A 35 -3.37 12.04 5.87
N ARG A 36 -3.83 12.74 4.84
CA ARG A 36 -4.27 14.14 4.97
C ARG A 36 -5.63 14.25 5.65
N HIS A 37 -6.54 13.34 5.35
CA HIS A 37 -7.93 13.41 5.80
C HIS A 37 -8.24 12.55 7.02
N PHE A 38 -7.46 11.50 7.26
CA PHE A 38 -7.73 10.53 8.30
C PHE A 38 -6.51 10.29 9.19
N ASP A 39 -6.75 10.25 10.49
CA ASP A 39 -5.85 9.60 11.43
C ASP A 39 -6.23 8.11 11.51
N LEU A 40 -5.27 7.24 11.21
CA LEU A 40 -5.44 5.81 11.03
C LEU A 40 -4.73 5.06 12.14
N GLN A 41 -5.48 4.30 12.95
CA GLN A 41 -4.92 3.48 14.03
C GLN A 41 -5.22 2.00 13.82
N LEU A 42 -4.25 1.13 14.08
CA LEU A 42 -4.45 -0.32 14.01
C LEU A 42 -5.45 -0.78 15.07
N ALA A 43 -6.51 -1.50 14.67
CA ALA A 43 -7.50 -2.02 15.61
C ALA A 43 -6.91 -3.14 16.48
N ARG A 44 -5.92 -3.89 15.97
CA ARG A 44 -5.21 -4.96 16.67
C ARG A 44 -3.69 -4.77 16.54
N PRO A 45 -3.02 -4.16 17.53
CA PRO A 45 -1.59 -3.86 17.42
C PRO A 45 -0.69 -5.11 17.47
N LEU A 46 -1.13 -6.17 18.17
CA LEU A 46 -0.34 -7.40 18.35
C LEU A 46 -0.35 -8.31 17.12
N LYS A 47 -1.44 -8.29 16.35
CA LYS A 47 -1.58 -9.06 15.11
C LYS A 47 -2.36 -8.21 14.10
N PRO A 48 -1.66 -7.39 13.30
CA PRO A 48 -2.30 -6.42 12.43
C PRO A 48 -3.01 -7.07 11.25
N CYS A 49 -2.49 -8.17 10.72
CA CYS A 49 -2.94 -8.81 9.49
C CYS A 49 -2.54 -10.30 9.48
N ASP A 50 -3.32 -11.11 8.76
CA ASP A 50 -2.96 -12.46 8.34
C ASP A 50 -2.29 -12.39 6.96
N VAL A 51 -1.00 -12.72 6.89
CA VAL A 51 -0.22 -12.67 5.65
C VAL A 51 -0.06 -14.07 5.08
N THR A 52 -0.45 -14.25 3.81
CA THR A 52 -0.21 -15.48 3.04
C THR A 52 0.57 -15.13 1.77
N SER A 53 1.53 -15.98 1.37
CA SER A 53 2.35 -15.72 0.18
C SER A 53 2.29 -16.90 -0.80
N TYR A 54 1.83 -16.61 -2.01
CA TYR A 54 1.79 -17.54 -3.14
C TYR A 54 2.51 -16.95 -4.37
N GLY A 55 3.61 -16.23 -4.14
CA GLY A 55 4.30 -15.40 -5.15
C GLY A 55 3.85 -13.93 -5.14
N VAL A 56 2.72 -13.63 -4.50
CA VAL A 56 2.27 -12.29 -4.13
C VAL A 56 1.94 -12.32 -2.63
N PHE A 57 2.14 -11.21 -1.92
CA PHE A 57 1.71 -11.07 -0.53
C PHE A 57 0.22 -10.75 -0.49
N LEU A 58 -0.57 -11.66 0.07
CA LEU A 58 -1.98 -11.45 0.34
C LEU A 58 -2.16 -11.18 1.83
N GLU A 59 -2.53 -9.95 2.13
CA GLU A 59 -2.74 -9.42 3.46
C GLU A 59 -4.25 -9.35 3.74
N SER A 60 -4.75 -10.21 4.63
CA SER A 60 -6.16 -10.27 5.02
C SER A 60 -6.37 -9.80 6.46
N ASN A 61 -7.56 -9.30 6.78
CA ASN A 61 -7.95 -8.87 8.14
C ASN A 61 -7.18 -7.65 8.70
N LEU A 62 -6.68 -6.75 7.86
CA LEU A 62 -6.12 -5.47 8.30
C LEU A 62 -7.24 -4.50 8.72
N MET A 63 -7.61 -4.58 10.00
CA MET A 63 -8.65 -3.72 10.57
C MET A 63 -8.03 -2.42 11.11
N VAL A 64 -8.54 -1.28 10.63
CA VAL A 64 -8.05 0.05 10.99
C VAL A 64 -9.20 0.87 11.56
N LYS A 65 -8.95 1.56 12.67
CA LYS A 65 -9.83 2.61 13.22
C LYS A 65 -9.51 3.90 12.49
N VAL A 66 -10.53 4.51 11.92
CA VAL A 66 -10.43 5.73 11.12
C VAL A 66 -11.07 6.87 11.91
N THR A 67 -10.30 7.91 12.18
CA THR A 67 -10.78 9.16 12.77
C THR A 67 -10.50 10.29 11.81
N GLU A 68 -11.39 11.29 11.73
CA GLU A 68 -11.14 12.47 10.88
C GLU A 68 -9.95 13.24 11.44
N ALA A 69 -9.00 13.62 10.57
CA ALA A 69 -7.85 14.42 10.97
C ALA A 69 -8.34 15.80 11.42
N VAL A 70 -7.93 16.22 12.62
CA VAL A 70 -8.25 17.55 13.15
C VAL A 70 -7.57 18.58 12.24
N LYS A 71 -8.36 19.32 11.47
CA LYS A 71 -7.89 20.50 10.74
C LYS A 71 -7.84 21.65 11.73
N GLU A 72 -6.64 22.01 12.16
CA GLU A 72 -6.39 23.35 12.74
C GLU A 72 -6.60 24.44 11.68
#